data_AF-A0A7I9W937-F1
#
_entry.id   AF-A0A7I9W937-F1
#
_cell.length_a   1.000
_cell.length_b   1.000
_cell.length_c   1.000
_cell.angle_alpha   90.00
_cell.angle_beta   90.00
_cell.angle_gamma   90.00
#
_symmetry.space_group_name_H-M   'P 1'
#
loop_
_entity.id
_entity.type
_entity.pdbx_description
1 polymer ?
#
loop_
_entity_poly.entity_id
_entity_poly.type
_entity_poly.pdbx_seq_one_letter_code
_entity_poly.pdbx_strand_id
1 'polypeptide(L)'
;MDQQWSGARSNRHNRTGESGGRGQNRPSYRGQINLSQPVHAPKDRDYSYGLNDPDDAHVAHAALIGKANAIVTDDRRAGFSTASVLVEADIETVHPHQFAANTVAAHPHAGIRALREMSNRLTNPPQTPEQILELLVTRHNMTEVAEILLPLLAEDTRCPG
;
A
#
# COMPACT_ATOMS: atom_id res chain seq x y z
N MET A 1 -12.18 -55.34 12.91
CA MET A 1 -12.38 -55.67 14.33
C MET A 1 -11.14 -55.25 15.10
N ASP A 2 -11.21 -54.02 15.60
CA ASP A 2 -10.81 -53.57 16.94
C ASP A 2 -9.64 -54.30 17.63
N GLN A 3 -8.60 -53.54 17.96
CA GLN A 3 -8.54 -52.97 19.31
C GLN A 3 -7.51 -51.83 19.42
N GLN A 4 -7.94 -50.81 20.16
CA GLN A 4 -7.27 -49.58 20.51
C GLN A 4 -6.64 -49.69 21.91
N TRP A 5 -5.60 -48.87 22.14
CA TRP A 5 -5.16 -48.25 23.42
C TRP A 5 -4.31 -49.03 24.42
N SER A 6 -3.12 -48.48 24.74
CA SER A 6 -2.92 -47.71 25.99
C SER A 6 -1.56 -47.00 25.97
N GLY A 7 -1.54 -45.75 26.43
CA GLY A 7 -0.33 -44.95 26.60
C GLY A 7 0.24 -45.02 28.03
N ALA A 8 1.40 -44.37 28.19
CA ALA A 8 1.88 -43.60 29.35
C ALA A 8 3.36 -43.86 29.72
N ARG A 9 4.20 -42.93 29.24
CA ARG A 9 5.25 -42.16 29.93
C ARG A 9 5.93 -42.74 31.19
N SER A 10 7.28 -42.73 31.17
CA SER A 10 8.26 -42.17 32.16
C SER A 10 9.59 -42.96 31.99
N ASN A 11 10.83 -42.49 32.13
CA ASN A 11 11.44 -41.25 32.56
C ASN A 11 12.87 -41.18 31.97
N ARG A 12 13.31 -39.95 31.71
CA ARG A 12 14.67 -39.38 31.60
C ARG A 12 15.87 -40.26 32.02
N HIS A 13 16.84 -40.44 31.11
CA HIS A 13 18.27 -40.29 31.41
C HIS A 13 19.06 -39.75 30.20
N ASN A 14 20.02 -38.88 30.54
CA ASN A 14 20.75 -37.94 29.71
C ASN A 14 21.90 -38.63 28.95
N ARG A 15 22.09 -38.33 27.65
CA ARG A 15 23.38 -38.53 26.97
C ARG A 15 23.48 -37.71 25.67
N THR A 16 24.32 -36.67 25.74
CA THR A 16 25.26 -36.18 24.71
C THR A 16 24.85 -36.23 23.24
N GLY A 17 24.74 -35.05 22.65
CA GLY A 17 24.78 -34.85 21.20
C GLY A 17 24.90 -33.37 20.87
N GLU A 18 26.12 -32.88 20.72
CA GLU A 18 26.41 -31.71 19.87
C GLU A 18 25.73 -31.91 18.51
N SER A 19 25.05 -30.90 18.00
CA SER A 19 25.15 -30.51 16.57
C SER A 19 24.24 -29.34 16.21
N GLY A 20 24.86 -28.26 15.73
CA GLY A 20 24.37 -27.50 14.59
C GLY A 20 23.31 -26.45 14.85
N GLY A 21 23.75 -25.26 15.27
CA GLY A 21 23.05 -24.04 14.90
C GLY A 21 22.96 -23.97 13.36
N ARG A 22 21.76 -24.11 12.82
CA ARG A 22 21.47 -23.81 11.41
C ARG A 22 20.69 -22.51 11.37
N GLY A 23 21.31 -21.53 10.71
CA GLY A 23 20.93 -20.14 10.69
C GLY A 23 19.52 -19.93 10.16
N GLN A 24 18.92 -18.86 10.67
CA GLN A 24 17.72 -18.26 10.11
C GLN A 24 18.03 -17.93 8.65
N ASN A 25 17.39 -18.64 7.71
CA ASN A 25 17.38 -18.30 6.30
C ASN A 25 16.62 -16.98 6.15
N ARG A 26 17.33 -15.85 6.29
CA ARG A 26 16.83 -14.53 5.88
C ARG A 26 16.80 -14.53 4.35
N PRO A 27 15.63 -14.40 3.69
CA PRO A 27 15.59 -14.30 2.25
C PRO A 27 16.33 -13.02 1.82
N SER A 28 17.42 -13.17 1.09
CA SER A 28 18.12 -12.05 0.47
C SER A 28 17.34 -11.63 -0.78
N TYR A 29 16.52 -10.58 -0.67
CA TYR A 29 15.77 -9.99 -1.80
C TYR A 29 16.67 -9.16 -2.74
N ARG A 30 17.86 -9.68 -3.07
CA ARG A 30 18.87 -8.97 -3.88
C ARG A 30 18.84 -9.45 -5.34
N GLY A 31 17.67 -9.35 -5.96
CA GLY A 31 17.53 -9.47 -7.42
C GLY A 31 17.83 -8.13 -8.10
N GLN A 32 18.48 -8.16 -9.26
CA GLN A 32 18.60 -6.97 -10.11
C GLN A 32 17.22 -6.65 -10.69
N ILE A 33 16.62 -5.54 -10.29
CA ILE A 33 15.36 -5.08 -10.86
C ILE A 33 15.64 -4.37 -12.20
N ASN A 34 14.95 -4.79 -13.24
CA ASN A 34 14.90 -4.06 -14.50
C ASN A 34 13.65 -3.18 -14.46
N LEU A 35 13.81 -1.87 -14.32
CA LEU A 35 12.69 -0.90 -14.23
C LEU A 35 11.77 -0.91 -15.46
N SER A 36 12.21 -1.51 -16.58
CA SER A 36 11.42 -1.69 -17.80
C SER A 36 10.51 -2.92 -17.76
N GLN A 37 10.64 -3.80 -16.77
CA GLN A 37 9.82 -5.01 -16.63
C GLN A 37 8.69 -4.79 -15.61
N PRO A 38 7.48 -5.32 -15.87
CA PRO A 38 6.38 -5.26 -14.90
C PRO A 38 6.77 -5.92 -13.57
N VAL A 39 6.37 -5.31 -12.45
CA VAL A 39 6.45 -5.94 -11.13
C VAL A 39 5.47 -7.11 -11.08
N HIS A 40 5.97 -8.31 -10.76
CA HIS A 40 5.15 -9.52 -10.66
C HIS A 40 4.94 -9.91 -9.19
N ALA A 41 3.74 -9.62 -8.67
CA ALA A 41 3.35 -9.89 -7.28
C ALA A 41 1.97 -10.57 -7.22
N PRO A 42 1.86 -11.85 -7.62
CA PRO A 42 0.58 -12.56 -7.66
C PRO A 42 0.02 -12.76 -6.25
N LYS A 43 -1.31 -12.64 -6.12
CA LYS A 43 -2.04 -12.69 -4.85
C LYS A 43 -2.14 -14.10 -4.25
N ASP A 44 -2.06 -15.13 -5.07
CA ASP A 44 -2.14 -16.54 -4.67
C ASP A 44 -0.82 -17.10 -4.10
N ARG A 45 0.25 -16.29 -4.09
CA ARG A 45 1.55 -16.67 -3.54
C ARG A 45 1.64 -16.27 -2.08
N ASP A 46 2.20 -17.18 -1.28
CA ASP A 46 2.49 -16.90 0.13
C ASP A 46 3.74 -16.02 0.25
N TYR A 47 3.57 -14.82 0.80
CA TYR A 47 4.66 -13.93 1.20
C TYR A 47 4.65 -13.74 2.71
N SER A 48 5.66 -14.27 3.38
CA SER A 48 5.80 -14.11 4.82
C SER A 48 6.48 -12.79 5.17
N TYR A 49 5.69 -11.71 5.20
CA TYR A 49 6.14 -10.36 5.57
C TYR A 49 5.74 -9.92 6.97
N GLY A 50 5.10 -10.80 7.74
CA GLY A 50 4.66 -10.48 9.10
C GLY A 50 3.58 -9.40 9.14
N LEU A 51 2.77 -9.28 8.07
CA LEU A 51 1.57 -8.45 8.07
C LEU A 51 0.50 -9.04 9.00
N ASN A 52 -0.39 -8.19 9.48
CA ASN A 52 -1.55 -8.62 10.27
C ASN A 52 -2.60 -9.30 9.39
N ASP A 53 -2.74 -8.85 8.14
CA ASP A 53 -3.57 -9.48 7.12
C ASP A 53 -2.67 -10.18 6.08
N PRO A 54 -2.66 -11.53 6.04
CA PRO A 54 -1.89 -12.28 5.04
C PRO A 54 -2.34 -12.04 3.59
N ASP A 55 -3.60 -11.66 3.35
CA ASP A 55 -4.13 -11.44 1.99
C ASP A 55 -3.52 -10.18 1.34
N ASP A 56 -3.01 -9.26 2.17
CA ASP A 56 -2.35 -8.03 1.75
C ASP A 56 -0.84 -8.18 1.48
N ALA A 57 -0.28 -9.37 1.69
CA ALA A 57 1.15 -9.59 1.55
C ALA A 57 1.66 -9.37 0.11
N HIS A 58 0.80 -9.52 -0.89
CA HIS A 58 1.11 -9.20 -2.29
C HIS A 58 1.34 -7.70 -2.52
N VAL A 59 0.65 -6.82 -1.78
CA VAL A 59 0.84 -5.37 -1.83
C VAL A 59 2.22 -5.01 -1.29
N ALA A 60 2.60 -5.57 -0.14
CA ALA A 60 3.93 -5.40 0.42
C ALA A 60 5.02 -5.96 -0.51
N HIS A 61 4.78 -7.12 -1.15
CA HIS A 61 5.70 -7.67 -2.15
C HIS A 61 5.92 -6.71 -3.32
N ALA A 62 4.83 -6.18 -3.87
CA ALA A 62 4.88 -5.26 -5.00
C ALA A 62 5.66 -3.99 -4.65
N ALA A 63 5.42 -3.42 -3.45
CA ALA A 63 6.13 -2.25 -2.96
C ALA A 63 7.64 -2.50 -2.81
N LEU A 64 8.02 -3.63 -2.19
CA LEU A 64 9.43 -4.00 -1.99
C LEU A 64 10.18 -4.24 -3.29
N ILE A 65 9.61 -5.05 -4.20
CA ILE A 65 10.25 -5.37 -5.49
C ILE A 65 10.24 -4.16 -6.41
N GLY A 66 9.16 -3.37 -6.39
CA GLY A 66 9.05 -2.12 -7.14
C GLY A 66 9.91 -0.98 -6.59
N LYS A 67 10.53 -1.14 -5.40
CA LYS A 67 11.22 -0.07 -4.65
C LYS A 67 10.35 1.18 -4.53
N ALA A 68 9.08 0.98 -4.19
CA ALA A 68 8.16 2.07 -3.95
C ALA A 68 8.64 2.90 -2.76
N ASN A 69 8.42 4.21 -2.79
CA ASN A 69 8.66 5.06 -1.63
C ASN A 69 7.50 5.02 -0.62
N ALA A 70 6.30 4.69 -1.07
CA ALA A 70 5.13 4.63 -0.21
C ALA A 70 4.09 3.61 -0.69
N ILE A 71 3.33 3.09 0.27
CA ILE A 71 2.04 2.41 0.07
C ILE A 71 0.96 3.41 0.48
N VAL A 72 0.09 3.79 -0.45
CA VAL A 72 -0.99 4.74 -0.20
C VAL A 72 -2.28 3.97 0.14
N THR A 73 -2.73 4.03 1.39
CA THR A 73 -3.90 3.25 1.85
C THR A 73 -4.50 3.81 3.13
N ASP A 74 -5.82 3.63 3.30
CA ASP A 74 -6.52 3.85 4.57
C ASP A 74 -6.69 2.57 5.38
N ASP A 75 -6.30 1.41 4.86
CA ASP A 75 -6.42 0.15 5.60
C ASP A 75 -5.31 0.02 6.66
N ARG A 76 -5.68 0.40 7.88
CA ARG A 76 -4.82 0.29 9.06
C ARG A 76 -4.70 -1.14 9.60
N ARG A 77 -5.59 -2.04 9.19
CA ARG A 77 -5.65 -3.42 9.73
C ARG A 77 -4.57 -4.29 9.11
N ALA A 78 -4.18 -4.03 7.86
CA ALA A 78 -3.13 -4.75 7.14
C ALA A 78 -1.77 -4.77 7.88
N GLY A 79 -1.48 -3.73 8.67
CA GLY A 79 -0.25 -3.66 9.46
C GLY A 79 0.99 -3.21 8.68
N PHE A 80 0.81 -2.55 7.53
CA PHE A 80 1.92 -2.09 6.68
C PHE A 80 2.91 -1.18 7.42
N SER A 81 2.42 -0.23 8.23
CA SER A 81 3.27 0.72 8.96
C SER A 81 4.11 0.08 10.08
N THR A 82 3.75 -1.14 10.51
CA THR A 82 4.43 -1.88 11.57
C THR A 82 5.26 -3.05 11.06
N ALA A 83 5.15 -3.38 9.77
CA ALA A 83 5.86 -4.48 9.16
C ALA A 83 7.35 -4.15 9.06
N SER A 84 8.20 -4.90 9.77
CA SER A 84 9.64 -4.61 9.84
C SER A 84 10.30 -4.55 8.47
N VAL A 85 9.88 -5.42 7.54
CA VAL A 85 10.42 -5.45 6.17
C VAL A 85 10.15 -4.17 5.38
N LEU A 86 9.02 -3.48 5.63
CA LEU A 86 8.66 -2.22 4.96
C LEU A 86 9.39 -1.05 5.62
N VAL A 87 9.47 -1.05 6.96
CA VAL A 87 10.22 -0.05 7.73
C VAL A 87 11.72 -0.09 7.39
N GLU A 88 12.32 -1.27 7.33
CA GLU A 88 13.73 -1.45 6.96
C GLU A 88 14.01 -1.05 5.50
N ALA A 89 13.00 -1.09 4.64
CA ALA A 89 13.09 -0.69 3.24
C ALA A 89 12.74 0.80 3.02
N ASP A 90 12.48 1.57 4.07
CA ASP A 90 12.08 2.99 4.02
C ASP A 90 10.82 3.23 3.17
N ILE A 91 9.87 2.29 3.24
CA ILE A 91 8.58 2.38 2.54
C ILE A 91 7.54 2.93 3.52
N GLU A 92 7.08 4.16 3.27
CA GLU A 92 6.08 4.81 4.11
C GLU A 92 4.67 4.25 3.86
N THR A 93 3.82 4.19 4.88
CA THR A 93 2.37 4.00 4.70
C THR A 93 1.70 5.37 4.79
N VAL A 94 1.13 5.85 3.69
CA VAL A 94 0.60 7.21 3.56
C VAL A 94 -0.92 7.17 3.40
N HIS A 95 -1.63 8.06 4.09
CA HIS A 95 -3.08 8.19 3.90
C HIS A 95 -3.41 8.80 2.53
N PRO A 96 -4.44 8.31 1.81
CA PRO A 96 -4.79 8.80 0.47
C PRO A 96 -5.07 10.29 0.41
N HIS A 97 -5.76 10.85 1.41
CA HIS A 97 -6.06 12.28 1.44
C HIS A 97 -4.77 13.12 1.54
N GLN A 98 -3.79 12.68 2.34
CA GLN A 98 -2.51 13.35 2.52
C GLN A 98 -1.63 13.20 1.28
N PHE A 99 -1.59 12.01 0.69
CA PHE A 99 -0.89 11.79 -0.57
C PHE A 99 -1.42 12.70 -1.69
N ALA A 100 -2.74 12.80 -1.81
CA ALA A 100 -3.38 13.68 -2.79
C ALA A 100 -3.03 15.15 -2.53
N ALA A 101 -3.13 15.62 -1.28
CA ALA A 101 -2.79 16.99 -0.89
C ALA A 101 -1.33 17.35 -1.23
N ASN A 102 -0.37 16.50 -0.82
CA ASN A 102 1.04 16.68 -1.13
C ASN A 102 1.29 16.73 -2.65
N THR A 103 0.62 15.86 -3.41
CA THR A 103 0.77 15.79 -4.87
C THR A 103 0.27 17.06 -5.54
N VAL A 104 -0.91 17.56 -5.16
CA VAL A 104 -1.46 18.79 -5.77
C VAL A 104 -0.75 20.03 -5.28
N ALA A 105 -0.23 20.05 -4.05
CA ALA A 105 0.61 21.15 -3.55
C ALA A 105 1.91 21.26 -4.37
N ALA A 106 2.52 20.12 -4.70
CA ALA A 106 3.72 20.08 -5.54
C ALA A 106 3.43 20.48 -7.00
N HIS A 107 2.26 20.10 -7.52
CA HIS A 107 1.89 20.31 -8.93
C HIS A 107 0.45 20.82 -9.13
N PRO A 108 0.13 22.07 -8.73
CA PRO A 108 -1.26 22.54 -8.68
C PRO A 108 -1.96 22.55 -10.05
N HIS A 109 -1.29 23.02 -11.10
CA HIS A 109 -1.87 23.04 -12.45
C HIS A 109 -2.09 21.63 -13.03
N ALA A 110 -1.24 20.65 -12.69
CA ALA A 110 -1.48 19.26 -13.06
C ALA A 110 -2.71 18.71 -12.33
N GLY A 111 -2.91 19.10 -11.06
CA GLY A 111 -4.12 18.81 -10.30
C GLY A 111 -5.38 19.36 -10.97
N ILE A 112 -5.37 20.62 -11.42
CA ILE A 112 -6.49 21.22 -12.17
C ILE A 112 -6.78 20.46 -13.46
N ARG A 113 -5.75 20.11 -14.22
CA ARG A 113 -5.91 19.31 -15.44
C ARG A 113 -6.53 17.95 -15.15
N ALA A 114 -6.05 17.24 -14.14
CA ALA A 114 -6.59 15.94 -13.74
C ALA A 114 -8.07 16.05 -13.33
N LEU A 115 -8.44 17.08 -12.59
CA LEU A 115 -9.82 17.32 -12.18
C LEU A 115 -10.76 17.59 -13.37
N ARG A 116 -10.30 18.37 -14.35
CA ARG A 116 -11.02 18.59 -15.62
C ARG A 116 -11.15 17.29 -16.42
N GLU A 117 -10.10 16.48 -16.48
CA GLU A 117 -10.13 15.16 -17.14
C GLU A 117 -11.10 14.18 -16.44
N MET A 118 -11.18 14.21 -15.11
CA MET A 118 -12.18 13.45 -14.36
C MET A 118 -13.61 13.91 -14.70
N SER A 119 -13.85 15.22 -14.72
CA SER A 119 -15.15 15.81 -15.11
C SER A 119 -15.56 15.38 -16.52
N ASN A 120 -14.64 15.41 -17.48
CA ASN A 120 -14.92 15.00 -18.86
C ASN A 120 -15.24 13.50 -18.99
N ARG A 121 -14.67 12.64 -18.13
CA ARG A 121 -14.90 11.20 -18.17
C ARG A 121 -16.22 10.79 -17.49
N LEU A 122 -16.66 11.54 -16.49
CA LEU A 122 -17.91 11.30 -15.78
C LEU A 122 -19.07 11.90 -16.58
N THR A 123 -19.74 11.07 -17.37
CA THR A 123 -20.85 11.49 -18.25
C THR A 123 -22.22 11.05 -17.75
N ASN A 124 -22.31 10.19 -16.73
CA ASN A 124 -23.58 9.70 -16.20
C ASN A 124 -23.50 9.33 -14.69
N PRO A 125 -23.97 10.21 -13.78
CA PRO A 125 -24.36 11.60 -14.03
C PRO A 125 -23.13 12.47 -14.36
N PRO A 126 -23.27 13.50 -15.21
CA PRO A 126 -22.19 14.47 -15.42
C PRO A 126 -21.91 15.26 -14.14
N GLN A 127 -20.63 15.51 -13.85
CA GLN A 127 -20.20 16.30 -12.69
C GLN A 127 -19.16 17.35 -13.10
N THR A 128 -19.32 18.59 -12.62
CA THR A 128 -18.31 19.65 -12.83
C THR A 128 -17.07 19.41 -11.96
N PRO A 129 -15.92 20.05 -12.27
CA PRO A 129 -14.73 20.00 -11.42
C PRO A 129 -15.02 20.33 -9.95
N GLU A 130 -15.85 21.33 -9.68
CA GLU A 130 -16.23 21.76 -8.33
C GLU A 130 -17.05 20.68 -7.60
N GLN A 131 -18.02 20.07 -8.29
CA GLN A 131 -18.82 18.98 -7.73
C GLN A 131 -17.97 17.74 -7.42
N ILE A 132 -16.95 17.46 -8.25
CA ILE A 132 -16.00 16.39 -7.98
C ILE A 132 -15.16 16.71 -6.75
N LEU A 133 -14.66 17.94 -6.61
CA LEU A 133 -13.93 18.34 -5.40
C LEU A 133 -14.80 18.22 -4.15
N GLU A 134 -16.05 18.68 -4.20
CA GLU A 134 -17.00 18.50 -3.09
C GLU A 134 -17.19 17.01 -2.74
N LEU A 135 -17.27 16.13 -3.74
CA LEU A 135 -17.35 14.68 -3.53
C LEU A 135 -16.08 14.13 -2.86
N LEU A 136 -14.90 14.55 -3.30
CA LEU A 136 -13.62 14.14 -2.74
C LEU A 136 -13.47 14.61 -1.28
N VAL A 137 -13.92 15.83 -0.96
CA VAL A 137 -13.96 16.35 0.41
C VAL A 137 -14.91 15.52 1.26
N THR A 138 -16.16 15.36 0.82
CA THR A 138 -17.23 14.75 1.63
C THR A 138 -17.05 13.25 1.84
N ARG A 139 -16.48 12.53 0.87
CA ARG A 139 -16.31 11.06 0.96
C ARG A 139 -14.92 10.60 1.34
N HIS A 140 -13.90 11.41 1.07
CA HIS A 140 -12.49 11.00 1.19
C HIS A 140 -11.65 11.97 2.01
N ASN A 141 -12.26 12.92 2.72
CA ASN A 141 -11.56 13.87 3.60
C ASN A 141 -10.48 14.71 2.88
N MET A 142 -10.62 14.92 1.56
CA MET A 142 -9.66 15.67 0.75
C MET A 142 -9.85 17.20 0.83
N THR A 143 -10.05 17.73 2.04
CA THR A 143 -10.27 19.17 2.28
C THR A 143 -9.10 20.02 1.78
N GLU A 144 -7.87 19.63 2.09
CA GLU A 144 -6.65 20.36 1.70
C GLU A 144 -6.47 20.40 0.16
N VAL A 145 -6.87 19.34 -0.55
CA VAL A 145 -6.88 19.33 -2.03
C VAL A 145 -7.82 20.41 -2.57
N ALA A 146 -9.03 20.53 -1.99
CA ALA A 146 -9.99 21.55 -2.41
C ALA A 146 -9.49 22.97 -2.08
N GLU A 147 -8.88 23.17 -0.91
CA GLU A 147 -8.27 24.46 -0.52
C GLU A 147 -7.20 24.91 -1.52
N ILE A 148 -6.41 23.99 -2.05
CA ILE A 148 -5.36 24.27 -3.05
C ILE A 148 -5.97 24.55 -4.43
N LEU A 149 -6.95 23.76 -4.87
CA LEU A 149 -7.40 23.77 -6.27
C LEU A 149 -8.57 24.73 -6.55
N LEU A 150 -9.45 25.00 -5.58
CA LEU A 150 -10.61 25.88 -5.80
C LEU A 150 -10.23 27.30 -6.25
N PRO A 151 -9.22 27.98 -5.65
CA PRO A 151 -8.81 29.30 -6.11
C PRO A 151 -8.36 29.32 -7.57
N LEU A 152 -7.66 28.28 -7.99
CA LEU A 152 -7.09 28.14 -9.34
C LEU A 152 -8.17 27.85 -10.40
N LEU A 153 -9.23 27.11 -10.05
CA LEU A 153 -10.39 26.93 -10.93
C LEU A 153 -11.09 28.25 -11.24
N ALA A 154 -11.19 29.14 -10.25
CA ALA A 154 -11.85 30.43 -10.39
C ALA A 154 -11.00 31.48 -11.14
N GLU A 155 -9.68 31.30 -11.23
CA GLU A 155 -8.79 32.17 -12.01
C GLU A 155 -8.92 31.91 -13.51
N ASP A 156 -9.06 30.64 -13.90
CA ASP A 156 -9.14 30.22 -15.30
C ASP A 156 -10.44 30.70 -15.99
N THR A 157 -11.52 30.92 -15.23
CA THR A 157 -12.80 31.42 -15.77
C THR A 157 -12.83 32.93 -15.99
N ARG A 158 -11.82 33.67 -15.49
CA ARG A 158 -11.76 35.14 -15.54
C ARG A 158 -11.03 35.72 -16.76
N CYS A 159 -10.44 34.89 -17.63
CA CYS A 159 -9.85 35.34 -18.89
C CYS A 159 -10.55 34.67 -20.09
N PRO A 160 -11.61 35.28 -20.67
CA PRO A 160 -12.06 34.88 -21.99
C PRO A 160 -11.00 35.33 -23.01
N GLY A 161 -10.35 34.36 -23.67
CA GLY A 161 -9.53 34.61 -24.85
C GLY A 161 -10.37 34.95 -26.09
#